data_AF-A0A942EK07-F1
#
_entry.id   AF-A0A942EK07-F1
#
_cell.length_a   1.000
_cell.length_b   1.000
_cell.length_c   1.000
_cell.angle_alpha   90.00
_cell.angle_beta   90.00
_cell.angle_gamma   90.00
#
_symmetry.space_group_name_H-M   'P 1'
#
loop_
_entity.id
_entity.type
_entity.pdbx_description
1 polymer ?
#
loop_
_entity_poly.entity_id
_entity_poly.type
_entity_poly.pdbx_seq_one_letter_code
_entity_poly.pdbx_strand_id
1 'polypeptide(L)'
;MAEIILLAAHLLEIFGTIIIFYAGVNTFLRFLRGKTDGREIRLNFARFLLFGLEFKLASEILRTVIVRTLNEVFILAAIISLRAILNIIIHWEIRQEKLDKD
;
A
#
# COMPACT_ATOMS: atom_id res chain seq x y z
N MET A 1 13.09 24.75 3.46
CA MET A 1 13.39 23.30 3.48
C MET A 1 12.15 22.50 3.87
N ALA A 2 11.58 22.71 5.07
CA ALA A 2 10.44 21.91 5.52
C ALA A 2 9.15 22.12 4.71
N GLU A 3 8.85 23.36 4.32
CA GLU A 3 7.68 23.70 3.48
C GLU A 3 7.73 23.01 2.11
N ILE A 4 8.91 22.88 1.51
CA ILE A 4 9.09 22.23 0.20
C ILE A 4 8.75 20.74 0.29
N ILE A 5 9.17 20.08 1.38
CA ILE A 5 8.91 18.66 1.62
C ILE A 5 7.42 18.42 1.94
N LEU A 6 6.80 19.30 2.73
CA LEU A 6 5.36 19.25 3.01
C LEU A 6 4.51 19.49 1.76
N LEU A 7 4.95 20.37 0.87
CA LEU A 7 4.33 20.59 -0.44
C LEU A 7 4.44 19.34 -1.31
N ALA A 8 5.64 18.73 -1.39
CA ALA A 8 5.86 17.48 -2.11
C ALA A 8 4.99 16.34 -1.56
N ALA A 9 4.86 16.22 -0.24
CA ALA A 9 3.98 15.25 0.40
C ALA A 9 2.51 15.45 0.01
N HIS A 10 2.00 16.69 0.00
CA HIS A 10 0.64 16.96 -0.47
C HIS A 10 0.44 16.59 -1.94
N LEU A 11 1.41 16.88 -2.80
CA LEU A 11 1.33 16.51 -4.22
C LEU A 11 1.23 15.00 -4.42
N LEU A 12 2.06 14.22 -3.70
CA LEU A 12 2.00 12.75 -3.74
C LEU A 12 0.64 12.23 -3.27
N GLU A 13 0.09 12.82 -2.21
CA GLU A 13 -1.23 12.45 -1.69
C GLU A 13 -2.36 12.73 -2.70
N ILE A 14 -2.29 13.87 -3.40
CA ILE A 14 -3.22 14.23 -4.46
C ILE A 14 -3.11 13.24 -5.63
N PHE A 15 -1.90 12.89 -6.07
CA PHE A 15 -1.71 11.91 -7.13
C PHE A 15 -2.27 10.54 -6.78
N GLY A 16 -1.96 10.03 -5.58
CA GLY A 16 -2.53 8.76 -5.11
C GLY A 16 -4.05 8.78 -5.08
N THR A 17 -4.63 9.89 -4.61
CA THR A 17 -6.10 10.07 -4.56
C THR A 17 -6.71 10.09 -5.96
N ILE A 18 -6.12 10.82 -6.92
CA ILE A 18 -6.59 10.89 -8.31
C ILE A 18 -6.54 9.51 -8.97
N ILE A 19 -5.45 8.76 -8.79
CA ILE A 19 -5.28 7.41 -9.37
C ILE A 19 -6.36 6.46 -8.84
N ILE A 20 -6.56 6.43 -7.51
CA ILE A 20 -7.57 5.58 -6.87
C ILE A 20 -8.97 5.97 -7.33
N PHE A 21 -9.27 7.28 -7.37
CA PHE A 21 -10.57 7.78 -7.81
C PHE A 21 -10.86 7.39 -9.26
N TYR A 22 -9.91 7.63 -10.17
CA TYR A 22 -10.02 7.24 -11.58
C TYR A 22 -10.24 5.73 -11.73
N ALA A 23 -9.46 4.92 -11.01
CA ALA A 23 -9.60 3.46 -11.05
C ALA A 23 -10.96 3.00 -10.54
N GLY A 24 -11.49 3.63 -9.48
CA GLY A 24 -12.81 3.36 -8.94
C GLY A 24 -13.92 3.69 -9.93
N VAL A 25 -13.89 4.88 -10.52
CA VAL A 25 -14.88 5.31 -11.53
C VAL A 25 -14.84 4.39 -12.76
N ASN A 26 -13.65 4.13 -13.31
CA ASN A 26 -13.51 3.25 -14.47
C ASN A 26 -13.99 1.82 -14.19
N THR A 27 -13.67 1.29 -13.00
CA THR A 27 -14.11 -0.05 -12.56
C THR A 27 -15.62 -0.11 -12.40
N PHE A 28 -16.22 0.89 -11.78
CA PHE A 28 -17.67 0.99 -11.57
C PHE A 28 -18.43 1.13 -12.89
N LEU A 29 -17.97 1.98 -13.81
CA LEU A 29 -18.58 2.12 -15.14
C LEU A 29 -18.49 0.84 -15.97
N ARG A 30 -17.37 0.11 -15.88
CA ARG A 30 -17.20 -1.20 -16.55
C ARG A 30 -18.12 -2.26 -15.94
N PHE A 31 -18.27 -2.27 -14.61
CA PHE A 31 -19.18 -3.16 -13.90
C PHE A 31 -20.64 -2.94 -14.35
N LEU A 32 -21.10 -1.68 -14.41
CA LEU A 32 -22.46 -1.33 -14.87
C LEU A 32 -22.72 -1.69 -16.33
N ARG A 33 -21.70 -1.63 -17.19
CA ARG A 33 -21.84 -1.97 -18.62
C ARG A 33 -21.90 -3.47 -18.89
N GLY A 34 -21.71 -4.33 -17.87
CA GLY A 34 -21.84 -5.79 -17.99
C GLY A 34 -20.88 -6.46 -18.99
N LYS A 35 -19.82 -5.77 -19.42
CA LYS A 35 -19.07 -6.09 -20.65
C LYS A 35 -17.74 -6.81 -20.43
N THR A 36 -17.47 -7.44 -19.28
CA THR A 36 -16.12 -8.00 -19.06
C THR A 36 -16.08 -9.08 -17.99
N ASP A 37 -15.10 -9.97 -18.11
CA ASP A 37 -14.72 -10.92 -17.07
C ASP A 37 -14.40 -10.17 -15.78
N GLY A 38 -15.26 -10.34 -14.76
CA GLY A 38 -15.17 -9.63 -13.49
C GLY A 38 -13.86 -9.89 -12.74
N ARG A 39 -13.08 -10.90 -13.15
CA ARG A 39 -11.74 -11.17 -12.63
C ARG A 39 -10.71 -10.16 -13.13
N GLU A 40 -10.73 -9.83 -14.42
CA GLU A 40 -9.76 -8.90 -15.03
C GLU A 40 -9.95 -7.48 -14.53
N ILE A 41 -11.21 -7.02 -14.44
CA ILE A 41 -11.55 -5.70 -13.91
C ILE A 41 -11.04 -5.56 -12.46
N ARG A 42 -11.26 -6.59 -11.64
CA ARG A 42 -10.88 -6.58 -10.22
C ARG A 42 -9.37 -6.58 -10.04
N LEU A 43 -8.64 -7.34 -10.85
CA LEU A 43 -7.17 -7.33 -10.84
C LEU A 43 -6.60 -5.98 -11.28
N ASN A 44 -7.17 -5.36 -12.31
CA ASN A 44 -6.74 -4.04 -12.75
C ASN A 44 -7.06 -2.96 -11.70
N PHE A 45 -8.24 -3.01 -11.07
CA PHE A 45 -8.57 -2.14 -9.96
C PHE A 45 -7.59 -2.30 -8.79
N ALA A 46 -7.29 -3.54 -8.38
CA ALA A 46 -6.35 -3.82 -7.31
C ALA A 46 -4.94 -3.27 -7.59
N ARG A 47 -4.47 -3.35 -8.84
CA ARG A 47 -3.17 -2.77 -9.24
C ARG A 47 -3.14 -1.25 -9.10
N PHE A 48 -4.15 -0.55 -9.59
CA PHE A 48 -4.22 0.91 -9.43
C PHE A 48 -4.42 1.34 -7.98
N LEU A 49 -5.17 0.56 -7.20
CA LEU A 49 -5.34 0.80 -5.77
C LEU A 49 -4.00 0.69 -5.03
N LEU A 50 -3.24 -0.38 -5.29
CA LEU A 50 -1.91 -0.58 -4.72
C LEU A 50 -0.97 0.58 -5.08
N PHE A 51 -0.94 0.95 -6.36
CA PHE A 51 -0.10 2.06 -6.83
C PHE A 51 -0.47 3.39 -6.15
N GLY A 52 -1.76 3.70 -6.02
CA GLY A 52 -2.20 4.90 -5.30
C GLY A 52 -1.84 4.89 -3.80
N LEU A 53 -1.82 3.71 -3.18
CA LEU A 53 -1.37 3.53 -1.80
C LEU A 53 0.13 3.75 -1.64
N GLU A 54 0.95 3.36 -2.62
CA GLU A 54 2.39 3.65 -2.61
C GLU A 54 2.67 5.16 -2.60
N PHE A 55 1.90 5.96 -3.34
CA PHE A 55 2.00 7.42 -3.29
C PHE A 55 1.58 8.01 -1.95
N LYS A 56 0.52 7.50 -1.33
CA LYS A 56 0.12 7.91 0.02
C LYS A 56 1.18 7.56 1.05
N LEU A 57 1.76 6.37 0.96
CA LEU A 57 2.85 5.93 1.83
C LEU A 57 4.10 6.80 1.64
N ALA A 58 4.44 7.17 0.40
CA ALA A 58 5.53 8.10 0.13
C ALA A 58 5.28 9.50 0.72
N SER A 59 4.04 10.00 0.68
CA SER A 59 3.64 11.25 1.36
C SER A 59 3.83 11.16 2.88
N GLU A 60 3.38 10.06 3.48
CA GLU A 60 3.53 9.77 4.91
C GLU A 60 5.02 9.76 5.31
N ILE A 61 5.87 9.08 4.53
CA ILE A 61 7.33 9.05 4.75
C ILE A 61 7.91 10.47 4.73
N LEU A 62 7.60 11.28 3.73
CA LEU A 62 8.09 12.66 3.64
C LEU A 62 7.67 13.52 4.84
N ARG A 63 6.44 13.34 5.35
CA ARG A 63 5.98 14.01 6.58
C ARG A 63 6.73 13.51 7.81
N THR A 64 7.01 12.21 7.91
CA THR A 64 7.79 11.67 9.04
C THR A 64 9.26 12.10 9.03
N VAL A 65 9.86 12.34 7.86
CA VAL A 65 11.22 12.89 7.70
C VAL A 65 11.32 14.32 8.26
N ILE A 66 10.22 15.07 8.24
CA ILE A 66 10.13 16.44 8.77
C ILE A 66 9.81 16.46 10.27
N VAL A 67 8.94 15.55 10.72
CA VAL A 67 8.26 15.64 12.02
C VAL A 67 8.98 14.89 13.15
N ARG A 68 9.88 13.92 12.90
CA ARG A 68 10.43 13.06 13.97
C ARG A 68 11.87 13.41 14.38
N THR A 69 12.06 13.60 15.69
CA THR A 69 13.30 13.24 16.38
C THR A 69 13.50 11.72 16.30
N LEU A 70 14.75 11.24 16.20
CA LEU A 70 15.11 9.85 15.83
C LEU A 70 14.34 8.73 16.56
N ASN A 71 13.89 8.94 17.79
CA ASN A 71 13.18 7.93 18.60
C ASN A 71 11.91 7.38 17.94
N GLU A 72 11.17 8.23 17.26
CA GLU A 72 9.84 7.89 16.77
C GLU A 72 9.89 7.10 15.44
N VAL A 73 10.99 7.21 14.69
CA VAL A 73 11.28 6.38 13.51
C VAL A 73 11.72 4.97 13.95
N PHE A 74 12.47 4.87 15.05
CA PHE A 74 12.88 3.59 15.64
C PHE A 74 11.69 2.74 16.09
N ILE A 75 10.66 3.34 16.69
CA ILE A 75 9.44 2.62 17.12
C ILE A 75 8.69 2.02 15.92
N LEU A 76 8.56 2.78 14.82
CA LEU A 76 7.92 2.30 13.60
C LEU A 76 8.72 1.19 12.93
N ALA A 77 10.05 1.32 12.86
CA ALA A 77 10.92 0.27 12.34
C ALA A 77 10.83 -1.02 13.17
N ALA A 78 10.71 -0.90 14.49
CA ALA A 78 10.53 -2.04 15.40
C ALA A 78 9.20 -2.78 15.15
N ILE A 79 8.10 -2.05 14.96
CA ILE A 79 6.79 -2.64 14.68
C ILE A 79 6.77 -3.38 13.34
N ILE A 80 7.37 -2.81 12.30
CA ILE A 80 7.46 -3.43 10.97
C ILE A 80 8.33 -4.70 11.02
N SER A 81 9.43 -4.66 11.76
CA SER A 81 10.31 -5.81 11.96
C SER A 81 9.59 -6.96 12.68
N LEU A 82 8.85 -6.65 13.76
CA LEU A 82 8.05 -7.63 14.50
C LEU A 82 7.01 -8.31 13.58
N ARG A 83 6.38 -7.52 12.70
CA ARG A 83 5.38 -8.00 11.75
C ARG A 83 5.97 -8.92 10.68
N ALA A 84 7.17 -8.61 10.21
CA ALA A 84 7.90 -9.46 9.26
C ALA A 84 8.28 -10.80 9.89
N ILE A 85 8.77 -10.79 11.13
CA ILE A 85 9.14 -12.00 11.87
C ILE A 85 7.93 -12.92 12.06
N LEU A 86 6.80 -12.38 12.54
CA LEU A 86 5.59 -13.17 12.79
C LEU A 86 5.06 -13.83 11.50
N ASN A 87 5.05 -13.08 10.40
CA ASN A 87 4.58 -13.58 9.10
C ASN A 87 5.51 -14.67 8.53
N ILE A 88 6.83 -14.52 8.70
CA ILE A 88 7.81 -15.53 8.29
C ILE A 88 7.63 -16.83 9.08
N ILE A 89 7.41 -16.75 10.40
CA ILE A 89 7.18 -17.92 11.26
C ILE A 89 5.94 -18.70 10.79
N ILE A 90 4.82 -18.01 10.57
CA ILE A 90 3.58 -18.64 10.10
C ILE A 90 3.77 -19.28 8.72
N HIS A 91 4.47 -18.60 7.81
CA HIS A 91 4.75 -19.15 6.48
C HIS A 91 5.63 -20.41 6.53
N TRP A 92 6.59 -20.45 7.47
CA TRP A 92 7.43 -21.61 7.71
C TRP A 92 6.66 -22.79 8.32
N GLU A 93 5.79 -22.53 9.29
CA GLU A 93 4.95 -23.55 9.92
C GLU A 93 4.03 -24.23 8.90
N ILE A 94 3.35 -23.45 8.06
CA ILE A 94 2.50 -23.95 6.97
C ILE A 94 3.30 -24.77 5.95
N ARG A 95 4.58 -24.41 5.71
CA ARG A 95 5.45 -25.15 4.80
C ARG A 95 5.91 -26.48 5.41
N GLN A 96 6.13 -26.54 6.72
CA GLN A 96 6.45 -27.79 7.40
C GLN A 96 5.25 -28.74 7.47
N GLU A 97 4.04 -28.26 7.77
CA GLU A 97 2.83 -29.10 7.78
C GLU A 97 2.54 -29.76 6.42
N LYS A 98 2.95 -29.13 5.32
CA LYS A 98 2.81 -29.69 3.96
C LYS A 98 3.87 -30.75 3.62
N LEU A 99 5.00 -30.74 4.31
CA LEU A 99 6.09 -31.69 4.10
C LEU A 99 5.91 -32.96 4.96
N ASP A 100 5.13 -32.88 6.04
CA ASP A 100 4.86 -34.01 6.95
C ASP A 100 3.67 -34.88 6.51
N LYS A 101 3.10 -34.62 5.33
CA LYS A 101 1.96 -35.35 4.74
C LYS A 101 2.27 -36.07 3.42
N ASP A 102 3.53 -36.10 3.00
CA ASP A 102 4.09 -37.02 1.99
C ASP A 102 4.96 -38.07 2.70
#